data_AF-A0A381F3Y7-F1
#
_entry.id   AF-A0A381F3Y7-F1
#
_cell.length_a   1.000
_cell.length_b   1.000
_cell.length_c   1.000
_cell.angle_alpha   90.00
_cell.angle_beta   90.00
_cell.angle_gamma   90.00
#
_symmetry.space_group_name_H-M   'P 1'
#
loop_
_entity.id
_entity.type
_entity.pdbx_description
1 polymer ?
#
loop_
_entity_poly.entity_id
_entity_poly.type
_entity_poly.pdbx_seq_one_letter_code
_entity_poly.pdbx_strand_id
1 'polypeptide(L)'
;MISGAFALNACLFVVDINEGLKAQSLEHLSVLELLGVKDFILVLNKCDLCEDIDAKTKEITTQLSLKPLKIFHTSVRSNLGIESLKNYLFFPPRKRK
;
A
#
# COMPACT_ATOMS: atom_id res chain seq x y z
N MET A 1 -14.74 3.82 -0.52
CA MET A 1 -15.50 3.60 0.73
C MET A 1 -15.20 4.78 1.66
N ILE A 2 -16.20 5.40 2.31
CA ILE A 2 -16.01 6.69 3.02
C ILE A 2 -16.37 6.61 4.50
N SER A 3 -17.46 5.90 4.86
CA SER A 3 -18.02 5.91 6.23
C SER A 3 -17.14 5.30 7.33
N GLY A 4 -16.02 4.66 7.00
CA GLY A 4 -15.11 4.02 7.96
C GLY A 4 -13.70 4.62 8.02
N ALA A 5 -13.38 5.56 7.13
CA ALA A 5 -12.01 6.06 6.97
C ALA A 5 -11.61 7.12 8.02
N PHE A 6 -12.58 7.80 8.62
CA PHE A 6 -12.36 8.90 9.57
C PHE A 6 -11.73 8.45 10.91
N ALA A 7 -11.89 7.18 11.29
CA ALA A 7 -11.42 6.65 12.58
C ALA A 7 -10.12 5.81 12.46
N LEU A 8 -9.47 5.81 11.29
CA LEU A 8 -8.31 4.94 11.04
C LEU A 8 -7.01 5.61 11.49
N ASN A 9 -6.18 4.86 12.23
CA ASN A 9 -4.83 5.29 12.57
C ASN A 9 -3.81 5.06 11.45
N ALA A 10 -4.11 4.13 10.54
CA ALA A 10 -3.29 3.82 9.37
C ALA A 10 -4.15 3.15 8.28
N CYS A 11 -3.74 3.28 7.02
CA CYS A 11 -4.36 2.59 5.89
C CYS A 11 -3.43 1.51 5.33
N LEU A 12 -3.97 0.32 5.06
CA LEU A 12 -3.30 -0.70 4.24
C LEU A 12 -3.81 -0.56 2.80
N PHE A 13 -2.96 -0.03 1.92
CA PHE A 13 -3.30 0.27 0.54
C PHE A 13 -2.75 -0.80 -0.39
N VAL A 14 -3.64 -1.66 -0.90
CA VAL A 14 -3.27 -2.81 -1.73
C VAL A 14 -3.47 -2.48 -3.20
N VAL A 15 -2.44 -2.73 -4.02
CA VAL A 15 -2.43 -2.48 -5.46
C VAL A 15 -1.95 -3.74 -6.17
N ASP A 16 -2.60 -4.13 -7.25
CA ASP A 16 -2.06 -5.14 -8.15
C ASP A 16 -0.88 -4.53 -8.92
N ILE A 17 0.31 -5.11 -8.77
CA ILE A 17 1.52 -4.58 -9.39
C ILE A 17 1.46 -4.59 -10.93
N ASN A 18 0.66 -5.47 -11.53
CA ASN A 18 0.55 -5.62 -12.97
C ASN A 18 -0.43 -4.60 -13.56
N GLU A 19 -1.47 -4.26 -12.81
CA GLU A 19 -2.49 -3.31 -13.24
C GLU A 19 -2.18 -1.86 -12.86
N GLY A 20 -1.34 -1.67 -11.83
CA GLY A 20 -0.98 -0.37 -11.30
C GLY A 20 -2.15 0.35 -10.61
N LEU A 21 -2.03 1.67 -10.49
CA LEU A 21 -3.09 2.49 -9.91
C LEU A 21 -4.23 2.66 -10.92
N LYS A 22 -5.46 2.40 -10.48
CA LYS A 22 -6.68 2.66 -11.25
C LYS A 22 -7.38 3.91 -10.72
N ALA A 23 -8.42 4.37 -11.45
CA ALA A 23 -9.21 5.54 -11.06
C ALA A 23 -9.70 5.44 -9.59
N GLN A 24 -10.21 4.28 -9.19
CA GLN A 24 -10.68 4.05 -7.82
C GLN A 24 -9.55 4.11 -6.78
N SER A 25 -8.33 3.66 -7.13
CA SER A 25 -7.14 3.73 -6.26
C SER A 25 -6.76 5.18 -5.99
N LEU A 26 -6.77 6.01 -7.03
CA LEU A 26 -6.47 7.44 -6.94
C LEU A 26 -7.55 8.18 -6.13
N GLU A 27 -8.83 7.89 -6.37
CA GLU A 27 -9.92 8.47 -5.58
C GLU A 27 -9.79 8.14 -4.09
N HIS A 28 -9.46 6.89 -3.73
CA HIS A 28 -9.25 6.53 -2.33
C HIS A 28 -8.03 7.22 -1.72
N LEU A 29 -6.95 7.41 -2.48
CA LEU A 29 -5.79 8.19 -2.02
C LEU A 29 -6.18 9.64 -1.72
N SER A 30 -6.95 10.28 -2.60
CA SER A 30 -7.44 11.64 -2.40
C SER A 30 -8.38 11.75 -1.20
N VAL A 31 -9.24 10.75 -0.96
CA VAL A 31 -10.08 10.72 0.25
C VAL A 31 -9.22 10.59 1.51
N LEU A 32 -8.18 9.75 1.51
CA LEU A 32 -7.27 9.62 2.66
C LEU A 32 -6.52 10.94 2.94
N GLU A 33 -6.08 11.64 1.89
CA GLU A 33 -5.49 12.98 1.99
C GLU A 33 -6.44 13.99 2.63
N LEU A 34 -7.69 14.05 2.14
CA LEU A 34 -8.72 14.96 2.67
C LEU A 34 -9.05 14.67 4.13
N LEU A 35 -9.01 13.40 4.54
CA LEU A 35 -9.24 12.97 5.92
C LEU A 35 -8.01 13.14 6.83
N GLY A 36 -6.86 13.58 6.29
CA GLY A 36 -5.63 13.77 7.04
C GLY A 36 -4.92 12.47 7.43
N VAL A 37 -5.33 11.33 6.85
CA VAL A 37 -4.68 10.03 7.07
C VAL A 37 -3.42 9.98 6.21
N LYS A 38 -2.30 10.40 6.80
CA LYS A 38 -0.99 10.43 6.12
C LYS A 38 -0.22 9.12 6.20
N ASP A 39 -0.55 8.31 7.21
CA ASP A 39 0.13 7.06 7.49
C ASP A 39 -0.55 5.92 6.72
N PHE A 40 0.10 5.48 5.65
CA PHE A 40 -0.36 4.30 4.92
C PHE A 40 0.80 3.40 4.50
N ILE A 41 0.49 2.12 4.34
CA ILE A 41 1.41 1.06 3.92
C ILE A 41 0.98 0.64 2.52
N LEU A 42 1.90 0.70 1.55
CA LEU A 42 1.64 0.23 0.20
C LEU A 42 1.96 -1.26 0.10
N VAL A 43 0.99 -2.06 -0.34
CA VAL A 43 1.15 -3.48 -0.61
C VAL A 43 0.96 -3.71 -2.09
N LEU A 44 2.05 -4.04 -2.77
CA LEU A 44 2.02 -4.49 -4.16
C LEU A 44 1.76 -5.99 -4.15
N ASN A 45 0.59 -6.41 -4.65
CA ASN A 45 0.15 -7.80 -4.71
C ASN A 45 0.33 -8.36 -6.13
N LYS A 46 0.25 -9.70 -6.24
CA LYS A 46 0.44 -10.48 -7.47
C LYS A 46 1.84 -10.34 -8.07
N CYS A 47 2.86 -10.17 -7.21
CA CYS A 47 4.25 -10.12 -7.62
C CYS A 47 4.76 -11.42 -8.24
N ASP A 48 4.10 -12.55 -7.99
CA ASP A 48 4.40 -13.84 -8.64
C ASP A 48 4.16 -13.84 -10.15
N LEU A 49 3.35 -12.89 -10.65
CA LEU A 49 3.02 -12.75 -12.07
C LEU A 49 3.78 -11.59 -12.74
N CYS A 50 4.66 -10.91 -12.01
CA CYS A 50 5.34 -9.71 -12.47
C CYS A 50 6.81 -10.01 -12.77
N GLU A 51 7.25 -9.72 -13.99
CA GLU A 51 8.64 -9.95 -14.40
C GLU A 51 9.60 -8.86 -13.89
N ASP A 52 9.19 -7.59 -13.95
CA ASP A 52 10.00 -6.44 -13.51
C ASP A 52 9.32 -5.68 -12.38
N ILE A 53 9.47 -6.23 -11.17
CA ILE A 53 8.91 -5.68 -9.94
C ILE A 53 9.47 -4.29 -9.66
N ASP A 54 10.76 -4.06 -9.89
CA ASP A 54 11.44 -2.79 -9.58
C ASP A 54 10.95 -1.65 -10.47
N ALA A 55 10.84 -1.88 -11.79
CA ALA A 55 10.32 -0.88 -12.70
C ALA A 55 8.86 -0.54 -12.40
N LYS A 56 8.02 -1.57 -12.17
CA LYS A 56 6.61 -1.36 -11.83
C LYS A 56 6.41 -0.66 -10.49
N THR A 57 7.23 -0.99 -9.51
CA THR A 57 7.23 -0.30 -8.21
C THR A 57 7.53 1.18 -8.39
N LYS A 58 8.56 1.51 -9.17
CA LYS A 58 8.90 2.91 -9.46
C LYS A 58 7.75 3.63 -10.15
N GLU A 59 7.19 3.04 -11.21
CA GLU A 59 6.04 3.58 -11.95
C GLU A 59 4.87 3.93 -11.01
N ILE A 60 4.46 2.98 -10.15
CA ILE A 60 3.38 3.18 -9.19
C ILE A 60 3.74 4.26 -8.17
N THR A 61 4.95 4.23 -7.61
CA THR A 61 5.36 5.20 -6.57
C THR A 61 5.47 6.63 -7.08
N THR A 62 5.80 6.83 -8.36
CA THR A 62 5.86 8.16 -8.98
C THR A 62 4.47 8.79 -9.14
N GLN A 63 3.42 7.97 -9.27
CA GLN A 63 2.05 8.43 -9.39
C GLN A 63 1.38 8.74 -8.03
N LEU A 64 2.01 8.37 -6.91
CA LEU A 64 1.47 8.61 -5.58
C LEU A 64 1.76 10.03 -5.11
N SER A 65 0.71 10.76 -4.74
CA SER A 65 0.80 12.08 -4.10
C SER A 65 1.35 12.00 -2.67
N LEU A 66 1.08 10.90 -1.96
CA LEU A 66 1.58 10.63 -0.61
C LEU A 66 2.70 9.59 -0.62
N LYS A 67 3.69 9.76 0.26
CA LYS A 67 4.73 8.75 0.47
C LYS A 67 4.24 7.65 1.42
N PRO A 68 4.27 6.37 1.02
CA PRO A 68 3.94 5.28 1.93
C PRO A 68 5.00 5.15 3.02
N LEU A 69 4.59 4.73 4.22
CA LEU A 69 5.48 4.41 5.33
C LEU A 69 6.42 3.26 5.01
N LYS A 70 5.90 2.27 4.29
CA LYS A 70 6.62 1.09 3.84
C LYS A 70 5.93 0.52 2.60
N ILE A 71 6.73 -0.07 1.72
CA ILE A 71 6.26 -0.82 0.56
C ILE A 71 6.55 -2.29 0.81
N PHE A 72 5.54 -3.14 0.56
CA PHE A 72 5.68 -4.59 0.60
C PHE A 72 5.32 -5.19 -0.75
N HIS A 73 6.17 -6.10 -1.23
CA HIS A 73 5.89 -6.95 -2.38
C HIS A 73 5.33 -8.27 -1.89
N THR A 74 4.16 -8.63 -2.39
CA THR A 74 3.41 -9.79 -1.89
C THR A 74 2.79 -10.59 -3.02
N SER A 75 2.58 -11.86 -2.74
CA SER A 75 1.67 -12.70 -3.53
C SER A 75 0.86 -13.54 -2.58
N VAL A 76 -0.46 -13.36 -2.62
CA VAL A 76 -1.39 -14.17 -1.84
C VAL A 76 -1.35 -15.64 -2.29
N ARG A 77 -1.09 -15.91 -3.57
CA ARG A 77 -1.07 -17.27 -4.12
C ARG A 77 0.16 -18.07 -3.70
N SER A 78 1.34 -17.46 -3.75
CA SER A 78 2.60 -18.11 -3.34
C SER A 78 2.95 -17.86 -1.87
N ASN A 79 2.11 -17.13 -1.14
CA ASN A 79 2.32 -16.67 0.23
C ASN A 79 3.61 -15.82 0.41
N LEU A 80 4.14 -15.28 -0.69
CA LEU A 80 5.34 -14.45 -0.70
C LEU A 80 5.07 -13.12 0.01
N GLY A 81 5.97 -12.73 0.91
CA GLY A 81 5.94 -11.42 1.59
C GLY A 81 4.84 -11.25 2.64
N ILE A 82 3.89 -12.18 2.75
CA ILE A 82 2.76 -12.12 3.70
C ILE A 82 3.25 -12.19 5.15
N GLU A 83 4.21 -13.07 5.45
CA GLU A 83 4.77 -13.16 6.81
C GLU A 83 5.53 -11.88 7.20
N SER A 84 6.31 -11.31 6.29
CA SER A 84 6.97 -10.01 6.51
C SER A 84 5.96 -8.89 6.75
N LEU A 85 4.86 -8.87 5.99
CA LEU A 85 3.77 -7.91 6.18
C LEU A 85 3.10 -8.09 7.54
N LYS A 86 2.73 -9.32 7.92
CA LYS A 86 2.16 -9.62 9.24
C LYS A 86 3.08 -9.16 10.37
N ASN A 87 4.36 -9.51 10.31
CA ASN A 87 5.33 -9.12 11.33
C ASN A 87 5.41 -7.60 11.49
N TYR A 88 5.38 -6.85 10.38
CA TYR A 88 5.35 -5.39 10.43
C TYR A 88 4.07 -4.84 11.05
N LEU A 89 2.92 -5.45 10.76
CA LEU A 89 1.62 -5.01 11.30
C LEU A 89 1.45 -5.35 12.78
N PHE A 90 1.93 -6.51 13.23
CA PHE A 90 1.87 -6.92 14.64
C PHE A 90 2.92 -6.24 15.51
N PHE A 91 4.09 -5.93 14.94
CA PHE A 91 5.19 -5.26 15.61
C PHE A 91 5.59 -3.98 14.87
N PRO A 92 4.70 -2.99 14.78
CA PRO A 92 5.01 -1.75 14.07
C PRO A 92 6.20 -1.07 14.76
N PRO A 93 7.17 -0.54 14.00
CA PRO A 93 8.26 0.22 14.59
C PRO A 93 7.65 1.39 15.38
N ARG A 94 8.01 1.51 16.66
CA ARG A 94 7.52 2.61 17.51
C ARG A 94 7.78 3.93 16.81
N LYS A 95 6.73 4.72 16.54
CA LYS A 95 6.87 6.08 16.01
C LYS A 95 7.83 6.83 16.94
N ARG A 96 8.97 7.28 16.41
CA ARG A 96 9.80 8.28 17.08
C ARG A 96 8.92 9.52 17.22
N LYS A 97 8.51 9.84 18.45
CA LYS A 97 7.93 11.13 18.82
C LYS A 97 8.92 12.25 18.52
#